data_AF-A0A960GZ02-F1
#
_entry.id   AF-A0A960GZ02-F1
#
_cell.length_a   1.000
_cell.length_b   1.000
_cell.length_c   1.000
_cell.angle_alpha   90.00
_cell.angle_beta   90.00
_cell.angle_gamma   90.00
#
_symmetry.space_group_name_H-M   'P 1'
#
loop_
_entity.id
_entity.type
_entity.pdbx_description
1 polymer ?
#
loop_
_entity_poly.entity_id
_entity_poly.type
_entity_poly.pdbx_seq_one_letter_code
_entity_poly.pdbx_strand_id
1 'polypeptide(L)'
;MARFADDTLIVRGEQRSDASWLFTIRYLVVFDQCEIGLHFSDSVRVSRDHEGAPVAFVACGSSVLRKKRVVIDDDAFGTLGGRDGIDAVVCLRREDGEEQVQSARLRRISAQSAGTRPRGPGTVSSSGRLSGGVSSGPW
;
A
#
# COMPACT_ATOMS: atom_id res chain seq x y z
N MET A 1 -22.01 12.93 -1.29
CA MET A 1 -22.32 11.51 -1.09
C MET A 1 -21.01 10.77 -1.03
N ALA A 2 -20.94 9.72 -0.21
CA ALA A 2 -19.74 8.91 -0.05
C ALA A 2 -19.28 8.39 -1.41
N ARG A 3 -18.04 8.72 -1.78
CA ARG A 3 -17.45 8.31 -3.06
C ARG A 3 -15.97 8.07 -2.92
N PHE A 4 -15.41 7.30 -3.83
CA PHE A 4 -13.97 7.24 -3.96
C PHE A 4 -13.44 8.58 -4.48
N ALA A 5 -12.34 9.05 -3.91
CA ALA A 5 -11.62 10.17 -4.46
C ALA A 5 -10.94 9.75 -5.77
N ASP A 6 -10.99 10.63 -6.76
CA ASP A 6 -10.51 10.40 -8.11
C ASP A 6 -9.01 10.05 -8.10
N ASP A 7 -8.61 9.05 -8.90
CA ASP A 7 -7.24 8.56 -9.06
C ASP A 7 -6.50 8.12 -7.78
N THR A 8 -7.23 7.89 -6.67
CA THR A 8 -6.61 7.47 -5.40
C THR A 8 -6.49 5.95 -5.23
N LEU A 9 -7.16 5.16 -6.08
CA LEU A 9 -7.10 3.70 -6.02
C LEU A 9 -5.78 3.19 -6.61
N ILE A 10 -4.91 2.73 -5.72
CA ILE A 10 -3.59 2.18 -6.04
C ILE A 10 -3.58 0.70 -5.67
N VAL A 11 -3.21 -0.12 -6.66
CA VAL A 11 -3.08 -1.57 -6.50
C VAL A 11 -1.64 -1.97 -6.74
N ARG A 12 -1.02 -2.57 -5.73
CA ARG A 12 0.32 -3.13 -5.80
C ARG A 12 0.25 -4.63 -5.55
N GLY A 13 0.95 -5.41 -6.36
CA GLY A 13 1.11 -6.85 -6.17
C GLY A 13 2.58 -7.19 -5.98
N GLU A 14 2.83 -8.16 -5.13
CA GLU A 14 4.15 -8.69 -4.84
C GLU A 14 4.06 -10.21 -4.73
N GLN A 15 4.87 -10.92 -5.53
CA GLN A 15 5.00 -12.36 -5.37
C GLN A 15 5.92 -12.66 -4.18
N ARG A 16 5.50 -13.57 -3.31
CA ARG A 16 6.21 -13.99 -2.11
C ARG A 16 7.03 -15.25 -2.38
N SER A 17 7.92 -15.58 -1.44
CA SER A 17 8.80 -16.75 -1.55
C SER A 17 8.06 -18.09 -1.53
N ASP A 18 6.84 -18.13 -0.99
CA ASP A 18 5.95 -19.29 -0.96
C ASP A 18 5.08 -19.39 -2.23
N ALA A 19 5.47 -18.70 -3.30
CA ALA A 19 4.75 -18.54 -4.57
C ALA A 19 3.43 -17.74 -4.46
N SER A 20 2.86 -17.51 -3.27
CA SER A 20 1.66 -16.69 -3.11
C SER A 20 1.87 -15.23 -3.54
N TRP A 21 0.79 -14.57 -3.93
CA TRP A 21 0.75 -13.16 -4.26
C TRP A 21 0.13 -12.34 -3.13
N LEU A 22 0.80 -11.27 -2.74
CA LEU A 22 0.27 -10.24 -1.85
C LEU A 22 -0.16 -9.02 -2.65
N PHE A 23 -1.47 -8.73 -2.62
CA PHE A 23 -2.03 -7.49 -3.12
C PHE A 23 -2.20 -6.49 -1.99
N THR A 24 -1.71 -5.27 -2.19
CA THR A 24 -1.98 -4.12 -1.34
C THR A 24 -2.81 -3.12 -2.14
N ILE A 25 -4.03 -2.86 -1.66
CA ILE A 25 -4.98 -1.94 -2.28
C ILE A 25 -5.13 -0.74 -1.34
N ARG A 26 -4.92 0.47 -1.85
CA ARG A 26 -5.06 1.73 -1.10
C ARG A 26 -5.99 2.65 -1.87
N TYR A 27 -6.92 3.31 -1.17
CA TYR A 27 -7.87 4.26 -1.74
C TYR A 27 -8.32 5.25 -0.68
N LEU A 28 -8.82 6.40 -1.13
CA LEU A 28 -9.39 7.42 -0.27
C LEU A 28 -10.90 7.49 -0.54
N VAL A 29 -11.70 7.46 0.52
CA VAL A 29 -13.14 7.73 0.44
C VAL A 29 -13.38 9.13 0.97
N VAL A 30 -14.19 9.92 0.26
CA VAL A 30 -14.62 11.25 0.67
C VAL A 30 -16.11 11.24 0.98
N PHE A 31 -16.50 12.03 1.99
CA PHE A 31 -17.83 12.04 2.58
C PHE A 31 -18.38 13.45 2.64
N ASP A 32 -19.70 13.58 2.51
CA ASP A 32 -20.40 14.82 2.83
C ASP A 32 -20.52 14.99 4.35
N GLN A 33 -20.79 16.22 4.78
CA GLN A 33 -20.89 16.56 6.19
C GLN A 33 -21.99 15.76 6.93
N CYS A 34 -23.10 15.43 6.25
CA CYS A 34 -24.19 14.64 6.82
C CYS A 34 -23.88 13.13 6.93
N GLU A 35 -22.78 12.67 6.36
CA GLU A 35 -22.36 11.26 6.37
C GLU A 35 -21.33 10.98 7.46
N ILE A 36 -20.76 12.02 8.08
CA ILE A 36 -19.80 11.87 9.17
C ILE A 36 -20.50 11.21 10.38
N GLY A 37 -19.90 10.14 10.88
CA GLY A 37 -20.45 9.30 11.96
C GLY A 37 -21.29 8.13 11.47
N LEU A 38 -21.58 8.00 10.17
CA LEU A 38 -22.31 6.86 9.62
C LEU A 38 -21.40 5.65 9.37
N HIS A 39 -22.02 4.47 9.36
CA HIS A 39 -21.37 3.20 9.09
C HIS A 39 -21.35 2.87 7.60
N PHE A 40 -20.18 2.39 7.16
CA PHE A 40 -19.92 1.93 5.81
C PHE A 40 -19.22 0.58 5.89
N SER A 41 -19.30 -0.19 4.82
CA SER A 41 -18.49 -1.37 4.61
C SER A 41 -17.81 -1.27 3.26
N ASP A 42 -16.58 -1.76 3.17
CA ASP A 42 -15.91 -1.93 1.89
C ASP A 42 -15.55 -3.40 1.67
N SER A 43 -15.55 -3.88 0.42
CA SER A 43 -15.02 -5.19 0.03
C SER A 43 -14.02 -5.02 -1.12
N VAL A 44 -13.14 -6.01 -1.31
CA VAL A 44 -12.15 -5.98 -2.39
C VAL A 44 -12.21 -7.30 -3.14
N ARG A 45 -12.24 -7.20 -4.46
CA ARG A 45 -12.15 -8.33 -5.37
C ARG A 45 -10.93 -8.14 -6.27
N VAL A 46 -10.01 -9.10 -6.24
CA VAL A 46 -8.76 -9.08 -7.04
C VAL A 46 -8.77 -10.14 -8.15
N SER A 47 -9.69 -11.09 -8.09
CA SER A 47 -10.03 -12.01 -9.17
C SER A 47 -11.53 -12.31 -9.14
N ARG A 48 -12.08 -12.87 -10.22
CA ARG A 48 -13.51 -13.22 -10.28
C ARG A 48 -13.95 -14.13 -9.13
N ASP A 49 -13.05 -15.00 -8.67
CA ASP A 49 -13.34 -16.04 -7.68
C ASP A 49 -12.88 -15.67 -6.26
N HIS A 50 -12.20 -14.52 -6.08
CA HIS A 50 -11.69 -14.10 -4.77
C HIS A 50 -12.16 -12.70 -4.40
N GLU A 51 -13.23 -12.68 -3.59
CA GLU A 51 -13.72 -11.50 -2.91
C GLU A 51 -13.38 -11.58 -1.42
N GLY A 52 -12.69 -10.57 -0.91
CA GLY A 52 -12.44 -10.40 0.50
C GLY A 52 -13.70 -9.98 1.24
N ALA A 53 -13.89 -10.52 2.45
CA ALA A 53 -15.03 -10.19 3.29
C ALA A 53 -15.20 -8.66 3.47
N PRO A 54 -16.45 -8.16 3.48
CA PRO A 54 -16.71 -6.75 3.78
C PRO A 54 -16.14 -6.35 5.14
N VAL A 55 -15.47 -5.19 5.19
CA VAL A 55 -14.90 -4.63 6.41
C VAL A 55 -15.64 -3.35 6.75
N ALA A 56 -16.34 -3.37 7.89
CA ALA A 56 -17.06 -2.20 8.38
C ALA A 56 -16.09 -1.10 8.86
N PHE A 57 -16.52 0.15 8.76
CA PHE A 57 -15.86 1.32 9.31
C PHE A 57 -16.83 2.49 9.45
N VAL A 58 -16.45 3.50 10.23
CA VAL A 58 -17.22 4.73 10.41
C VAL A 58 -16.55 5.86 9.63
N ALA A 59 -17.35 6.71 8.98
CA ALA A 59 -16.86 7.94 8.37
C ALA A 59 -16.45 8.95 9.45
N CYS A 60 -15.21 8.88 9.93
CA CYS A 60 -14.72 9.70 11.04
C CYS A 60 -14.31 11.13 10.66
N GLY A 61 -14.54 11.54 9.41
CA GLY A 61 -14.26 12.88 8.91
C GLY A 61 -14.66 13.02 7.45
N SER A 62 -14.30 14.15 6.83
CA SER A 62 -14.58 14.42 5.41
C SER A 62 -13.87 13.46 4.45
N SER A 63 -12.85 12.75 4.92
CA SER A 63 -12.21 11.68 4.16
C SER A 63 -11.64 10.60 5.07
N VAL A 64 -11.62 9.36 4.57
CA VAL A 64 -11.01 8.21 5.24
C VAL A 64 -10.11 7.49 4.26
N LEU A 65 -8.83 7.39 4.62
CA LEU A 65 -7.88 6.58 3.88
C LEU A 65 -8.01 5.11 4.28
N ARG A 66 -8.13 4.24 3.28
CA ARG A 66 -8.28 2.80 3.48
C ARG A 66 -7.12 2.05 2.85
N LYS A 67 -6.72 0.96 3.50
CA LYS A 67 -5.70 0.04 3.02
C LYS A 67 -6.15 -1.39 3.28
N LYS A 68 -6.13 -2.23 2.24
CA LYS A 68 -6.46 -3.65 2.31
C LYS A 68 -5.33 -4.49 1.77
N ARG A 69 -5.19 -5.68 2.35
CA ARG A 69 -4.20 -6.67 1.94
C ARG A 69 -4.93 -7.96 1.63
N VAL A 70 -4.69 -8.51 0.45
CA VAL A 70 -5.26 -9.78 0.00
C VAL A 70 -4.11 -10.71 -0.38
N VAL A 71 -4.17 -11.95 0.09
CA VAL A 71 -3.20 -13.00 -0.28
C VAL A 71 -3.93 -14.00 -1.17
N ILE A 72 -3.31 -14.36 -2.29
CA ILE A 72 -3.83 -15.33 -3.26
C ILE A 72 -2.72 -16.33 -3.56
N ASP A 73 -3.02 -17.63 -3.60
CA ASP A 73 -2.05 -18.65 -3.97
C ASP A 73 -1.70 -18.60 -5.47
N ASP A 74 -0.45 -18.90 -5.85
CA ASP A 74 0.03 -18.77 -7.25
C ASP A 74 -0.80 -19.61 -8.22
N ASP A 75 -1.19 -20.81 -7.81
CA ASP A 75 -1.96 -21.73 -8.65
C ASP A 75 -3.33 -21.13 -8.99
N ALA A 76 -3.96 -20.45 -8.03
CA ALA A 76 -5.20 -19.73 -8.28
C ALA A 76 -4.97 -18.47 -9.14
N PHE A 77 -3.81 -17.84 -9.00
CA PHE A 77 -3.43 -16.66 -9.74
C PHE A 77 -3.07 -16.94 -11.22
N GLY A 78 -2.37 -18.04 -11.50
CA GLY A 78 -1.87 -18.42 -12.83
C GLY A 78 -2.96 -18.89 -13.81
N THR A 79 -4.07 -19.46 -13.32
CA THR A 79 -5.21 -19.88 -14.15
C THR A 79 -6.10 -18.73 -14.66
N LEU A 80 -5.94 -17.51 -14.14
CA LEU A 80 -6.87 -16.40 -14.34
C LEU A 80 -6.68 -15.57 -15.63
N GLY A 81 -5.86 -16.07 -16.56
CA GLY A 81 -5.47 -15.32 -17.75
C GLY A 81 -4.13 -14.62 -17.51
N GLY A 82 -3.29 -14.61 -18.56
CA GLY A 82 -1.88 -14.26 -18.47
C GLY A 82 -1.61 -12.97 -17.70
N ARG A 83 -0.40 -12.87 -17.14
CA ARG A 83 0.16 -11.81 -16.27
C ARG A 83 -0.18 -10.34 -16.62
N ASP A 84 -0.80 -10.04 -17.75
CA ASP A 84 -1.26 -8.73 -18.16
C ASP A 84 -2.76 -8.53 -17.84
N GLY A 85 -3.04 -7.69 -16.84
CA GLY A 85 -4.38 -7.11 -16.65
C GLY A 85 -5.19 -7.63 -15.47
N ILE A 86 -4.57 -7.74 -14.29
CA ILE A 86 -5.35 -7.91 -13.05
C ILE A 86 -5.92 -6.57 -12.63
N ASP A 87 -7.24 -6.47 -12.59
CA ASP A 87 -7.95 -5.32 -12.07
C ASP A 87 -8.42 -5.64 -10.64
N ALA A 88 -8.03 -4.82 -9.66
CA ALA A 88 -8.67 -4.89 -8.35
C ALA A 88 -9.89 -3.99 -8.35
N VAL A 89 -11.01 -4.53 -7.90
CA VAL A 89 -12.28 -3.85 -7.74
C VAL A 89 -12.51 -3.63 -6.24
N VAL A 90 -12.86 -2.41 -5.87
CA VAL A 90 -13.26 -2.04 -4.52
C VAL A 90 -14.73 -1.64 -4.57
N CYS A 91 -15.53 -2.28 -3.72
CA CYS A 91 -16.91 -1.91 -3.50
C CYS A 91 -17.01 -1.17 -2.16
N LEU A 92 -17.71 -0.05 -2.14
CA LEU A 92 -18.06 0.71 -0.95
C LEU A 92 -19.58 0.70 -0.82
N ARG A 93 -20.07 0.26 0.34
CA ARG A 93 -21.49 0.14 0.61
C ARG A 93 -21.85 0.86 1.91
N ARG A 94 -22.89 1.66 1.85
CA ARG A 94 -23.59 2.16 3.04
C ARG A 94 -24.68 1.17 3.42
N GLU A 95 -24.92 0.94 4.71
CA GLU A 95 -25.92 -0.04 5.18
C GLU A 95 -27.31 0.16 4.56
N ASP A 96 -27.73 1.42 4.37
CA ASP A 96 -29.04 1.78 3.81
C ASP A 96 -28.96 2.52 2.46
N GLY A 97 -27.83 2.41 1.75
CA GLY A 97 -27.54 3.29 0.61
C GLY A 97 -27.02 2.59 -0.63
N GLU A 98 -26.74 3.40 -1.65
CA GLU A 98 -26.17 2.92 -2.91
C GLU A 98 -24.74 2.39 -2.74
N GLU A 99 -24.38 1.45 -3.61
CA GLU A 99 -23.04 0.90 -3.71
C GLU A 99 -22.21 1.72 -4.70
N GLN A 100 -21.00 2.07 -4.30
CA GLN A 100 -20.00 2.68 -5.16
C GLN A 100 -18.95 1.65 -5.51
N VAL A 101 -18.51 1.63 -6.77
CA VAL A 101 -17.50 0.68 -7.25
C VAL A 101 -16.39 1.43 -7.96
N GLN A 102 -15.14 1.09 -7.64
CA GLN A 102 -13.98 1.60 -8.36
C GLN A 102 -13.02 0.46 -8.67
N SER A 103 -12.46 0.45 -9.87
CA SER A 103 -11.47 -0.53 -10.30
C SER A 103 -10.16 0.12 -10.68
N ALA A 104 -9.04 -0.54 -10.39
CA ALA A 104 -7.73 -0.13 -10.87
C ALA A 104 -6.89 -1.32 -11.27
N ARG A 105 -6.10 -1.12 -12.32
CA ARG A 105 -5.13 -2.09 -12.80
C ARG A 105 -4.00 -2.27 -11.81
N LEU A 106 -3.53 -3.50 -11.67
CA LEU A 106 -2.30 -3.83 -10.99
C LEU A 106 -1.14 -3.06 -11.61
N ARG A 107 -0.53 -2.15 -10.85
CA ARG A 107 0.75 -1.55 -11.24
C ARG A 107 1.84 -2.53 -10.86
N ARG A 108 2.41 -3.19 -11.86
CA ARG A 108 3.61 -4.02 -11.69
C ARG A 108 4.75 -3.08 -11.31
N ILE A 109 5.10 -3.02 -10.04
CA ILE A 109 6.39 -2.48 -9.64
C ILE A 109 7.33 -3.63 -9.89
N SER A 110 8.13 -3.56 -10.97
CA SER A 110 9.27 -4.45 -11.17
C SER A 110 9.94 -4.61 -9.82
N ALA A 111 10.05 -5.85 -9.34
CA ALA A 111 10.76 -6.15 -8.11
C ALA A 111 12.01 -5.26 -8.09
N GLN A 112 12.17 -4.44 -7.05
CA GLN A 112 13.44 -3.76 -6.86
C GLN A 112 14.48 -4.86 -6.95
N SER A 113 15.35 -4.76 -7.96
CA SER A 113 16.35 -5.75 -8.26
C SER A 113 16.97 -6.25 -6.96
N ALA A 114 17.01 -7.56 -6.77
CA ALA A 114 17.87 -8.17 -5.77
C ALA A 114 19.31 -7.76 -6.10
N GLY A 115 19.80 -6.64 -5.54
CA GLY A 115 21.05 -6.09 -6.03
C GLY A 115 21.42 -4.68 -5.60
N THR A 116 21.29 -4.31 -4.34
CA THR A 116 22.31 -3.47 -3.71
C THR A 116 22.61 -4.02 -2.33
N ARG A 117 23.57 -4.95 -2.29
CA ARG A 117 24.38 -5.26 -1.12
C ARG A 117 24.72 -3.93 -0.43
N PRO A 118 24.50 -3.75 0.89
CA PRO A 118 25.08 -2.63 1.60
C PRO A 118 26.60 -2.71 1.37
N ARG A 119 27.17 -1.76 0.61
CA ARG A 119 28.61 -1.54 0.70
C ARG A 119 28.86 -1.23 2.17
N GLY A 120 29.81 -1.96 2.74
CA GLY A 120 30.09 -2.03 4.16
C GLY A 120 30.29 -0.67 4.83
N PRO A 121 30.44 -0.65 6.16
CA PRO A 121 30.53 0.58 6.93
C PRO A 121 31.61 1.47 6.33
N GLY A 122 31.18 2.65 5.85
CA GLY A 122 32.10 3.67 5.41
C GLY A 122 33.01 4.00 6.57
N THR A 123 34.31 3.77 6.38
CA THR A 123 35.34 4.26 7.28
C THR A 123 35.21 5.78 7.32
N VAL A 124 34.59 6.28 8.38
CA VAL A 124 34.64 7.70 8.71
C VAL A 124 36.06 7.93 9.20
N SER A 125 36.91 8.50 8.34
CA SER A 125 38.18 9.05 8.77
C SER A 125 37.90 10.27 9.64
N SER A 126 37.68 10.05 10.93
CA SER A 126 37.79 11.10 11.94
C SER A 126 39.28 11.38 12.14
N SER A 127 39.84 12.32 11.39
CA SER A 127 41.09 12.98 11.77
C SER A 127 40.81 13.88 12.98
N GLY A 128 40.65 13.25 14.14
CA GLY A 128 40.65 13.90 15.44
C GLY A 128 42.02 14.53 15.66
N ARG A 129 42.08 15.86 15.53
CA ARG A 129 43.19 16.67 16.02
C ARG A 129 42.92 17.03 17.48
N LEU A 130 43.50 16.28 18.41
CA LEU A 130 43.82 16.62 19.80
C LEU A 130 44.89 15.57 20.20
N SER A 131 46.12 15.83 20.65
CA SER A 131 46.79 16.98 21.25
C SER A 131 48.30 16.74 21.14
N GLY A 132 49.13 17.79 21.11
CA GLY A 132 50.58 17.63 21.18
C GLY A 132 51.35 18.93 20.96
N GLY A 133 51.41 19.77 21.99
CA GLY A 133 52.25 20.96 22.00
C GLY A 133 52.48 21.42 23.44
N VAL A 134 53.53 20.91 24.07
CA VAL A 134 54.07 21.41 25.34
C VAL A 134 55.29 22.28 25.05
N SER A 135 55.20 23.53 25.52
CA SER A 135 56.20 24.43 26.12
C SER A 135 57.61 24.57 25.53
N SER A 136 57.98 25.81 25.18
CA SER A 136 59.14 26.53 25.76
C SER A 136 59.20 27.99 25.28
N GLY A 137 59.23 28.97 26.21
CA GLY A 137 59.83 30.28 25.95
C GLY A 137 61.37 30.15 25.79
N PRO A 138 62.11 31.18 25.33
CA PRO A 138 62.49 32.26 26.25
C PRO A 138 62.81 33.66 25.62
N TRP A 139 62.99 34.65 26.51
CA TRP A 139 63.48 36.05 26.39
C TRP A 139 62.75 37.04 25.48
#